data_AF-A0A2G6PRW7-F1
#
_entry.id   AF-A0A2G6PRW7-F1
#
_cell.length_a   1.000
_cell.length_b   1.000
_cell.length_c   1.000
_cell.angle_alpha   90.00
_cell.angle_beta   90.00
_cell.angle_gamma   90.00
#
_symmetry.space_group_name_H-M   'P 1'
#
loop_
_entity.id
_entity.type
_entity.pdbx_description
1 polymer ?
#
loop_
_entity_poly.entity_id
_entity_poly.type
_entity_poly.pdbx_seq_one_letter_code
_entity_poly.pdbx_strand_id
1 'polypeptide(L)'
;MLFGLGLMLGSCKDTNQPEEEKERTITEQHAALLGDWQQDDSLSTIWKFELDEVKWKGFTHWYRVSGDTLIISGINYLIGNHSEKELQLTNCNGKQYTLIRKD
;
A
#
# COMPACT_ATOMS: atom_id res chain seq x y z
N MET A 1 -53.07 -11.73 39.06
CA MET A 1 -51.83 -12.52 38.85
C MET A 1 -50.69 -11.54 38.67
N LEU A 2 -49.62 -11.76 39.43
CA LEU A 2 -48.48 -10.86 39.64
C LEU A 2 -47.51 -10.81 38.44
N PHE A 3 -46.89 -9.64 38.34
CA PHE A 3 -45.65 -9.24 37.67
C PHE A 3 -44.60 -10.35 37.41
N GLY A 4 -43.99 -10.28 36.23
CA GLY A 4 -42.71 -10.94 35.93
C GLY A 4 -41.79 -9.97 35.21
N LEU A 5 -41.13 -9.09 35.97
CA LEU A 5 -39.98 -8.30 35.51
C LEU A 5 -38.83 -8.52 36.49
N GLY A 6 -37.70 -8.98 35.93
CA GLY A 6 -36.38 -8.89 36.56
C GLY A 6 -35.75 -10.23 36.92
N LEU A 7 -34.67 -10.58 36.23
CA LEU A 7 -33.30 -10.61 36.79
C LEU A 7 -32.36 -11.40 35.84
N MET A 8 -31.27 -10.77 35.40
CA MET A 8 -29.93 -11.05 35.93
C MET A 8 -28.85 -10.43 35.04
N LEU A 9 -27.98 -9.65 35.68
CA LEU A 9 -26.72 -9.14 35.18
C LEU A 9 -25.80 -10.29 34.77
N GLY A 10 -25.55 -10.43 33.47
CA GLY A 10 -24.46 -11.25 32.92
C GLY A 10 -23.23 -10.37 32.75
N SER A 11 -22.22 -10.64 33.57
CA SER A 11 -20.87 -10.07 33.54
C SER A 11 -20.30 -9.96 32.12
N CYS A 12 -20.03 -8.73 31.65
CA CYS A 12 -19.09 -8.52 30.55
C CYS A 12 -17.70 -8.89 31.08
N LYS A 13 -17.29 -10.12 30.84
CA LYS A 13 -15.90 -10.53 30.99
C LYS A 13 -15.02 -9.64 30.11
N ASP A 14 -14.00 -9.06 30.73
CA ASP A 14 -12.77 -8.65 30.07
C ASP A 14 -12.39 -9.68 29.01
N THR A 15 -12.40 -9.27 27.76
CA THR A 15 -11.65 -9.96 26.73
C THR A 15 -10.63 -8.97 26.21
N ASN A 16 -9.47 -8.97 26.89
CA ASN A 16 -8.20 -8.69 26.24
C ASN A 16 -8.15 -9.61 25.00
N GLN A 17 -8.58 -9.11 23.85
CA GLN A 17 -8.08 -9.61 22.58
C GLN A 17 -6.76 -8.88 22.37
N PRO A 18 -5.61 -9.57 22.38
CA PRO A 18 -4.47 -9.07 21.64
C PRO A 18 -5.00 -8.87 20.23
N GLU A 19 -4.91 -7.64 19.71
CA GLU A 19 -5.03 -7.43 18.27
C GLU A 19 -3.98 -8.36 17.65
N GLU A 20 -4.43 -9.51 17.15
CA GLU A 20 -3.62 -10.38 16.31
C GLU A 20 -3.08 -9.44 15.23
N GLU A 21 -1.78 -9.19 15.34
CA GLU A 21 -0.95 -8.60 14.31
C GLU A 21 -1.14 -9.53 13.11
N LYS A 22 -2.18 -9.23 12.31
CA LYS A 22 -2.57 -9.97 11.12
C LYS A 22 -1.31 -10.00 10.29
N GLU A 23 -0.67 -11.16 10.22
CA GLU A 23 0.55 -11.37 9.48
C GLU A 23 0.26 -10.94 8.04
N ARG A 24 0.68 -9.72 7.68
CA ARG A 24 0.29 -9.11 6.40
C ARG A 24 1.04 -9.86 5.32
N THR A 25 0.34 -10.73 4.61
CA THR A 25 0.91 -11.43 3.47
C THR A 25 1.25 -10.39 2.39
N ILE A 26 2.53 -10.08 2.25
CA ILE A 26 3.04 -9.24 1.17
C ILE A 26 2.91 -10.06 -0.12
N THR A 27 2.20 -9.54 -1.11
CA THR A 27 2.15 -10.20 -2.43
C THR A 27 3.50 -10.02 -3.13
N GLU A 28 3.91 -10.98 -3.96
CA GLU A 28 5.18 -10.90 -4.71
C GLU A 28 5.28 -9.60 -5.52
N GLN A 29 4.16 -9.14 -6.10
CA GLN A 29 4.06 -7.89 -6.84
C GLN A 29 4.38 -6.67 -5.96
N HIS A 30 3.90 -6.69 -4.71
CA HIS A 30 4.17 -5.62 -3.75
C HIS A 30 5.63 -5.66 -3.31
N ALA A 31 6.16 -6.85 -3.02
CA ALA A 31 7.54 -7.05 -2.61
C ALA A 31 8.54 -6.55 -3.68
N ALA A 32 8.24 -6.77 -4.95
CA ALA A 32 9.09 -6.34 -6.06
C ALA A 32 9.18 -4.80 -6.20
N LEU A 33 8.17 -4.05 -5.75
CA LEU A 33 8.20 -2.58 -5.77
C LEU A 33 8.98 -1.97 -4.61
N LEU A 34 9.05 -2.65 -3.45
CA LEU A 34 9.66 -2.08 -2.23
C LEU A 34 11.07 -1.59 -2.47
N GLY A 35 11.41 -0.40 -1.99
CA GLY A 35 12.73 0.20 -2.10
C GLY A 35 12.74 1.57 -2.78
N ASP A 36 13.94 2.06 -3.07
CA ASP A 36 14.16 3.38 -3.64
C ASP A 36 14.29 3.30 -5.17
N TRP A 37 13.58 4.19 -5.85
CA TRP A 37 13.61 4.28 -7.31
C TRP A 37 13.82 5.73 -7.76
N GLN A 38 14.81 5.95 -8.61
CA GLN A 38 15.12 7.23 -9.20
C GLN A 38 14.34 7.42 -10.50
N GLN A 39 13.65 8.54 -10.66
CA GLN A 39 13.06 8.89 -11.96
C GLN A 39 14.17 9.28 -12.95
N ASP A 40 14.22 8.63 -14.12
CA ASP A 40 15.29 8.78 -15.13
C ASP A 40 15.47 10.24 -15.59
N ASP A 41 14.35 10.95 -15.80
CA ASP A 41 14.33 12.35 -16.24
C ASP A 41 14.69 13.37 -15.13
N SER A 42 14.91 12.91 -13.89
CA SER A 42 15.08 13.76 -12.73
C SER A 42 15.98 13.12 -11.70
N LEU A 43 17.26 13.50 -11.71
CA LEU A 43 18.28 13.04 -10.74
C LEU A 43 17.94 13.35 -9.27
N SER A 44 16.96 14.22 -9.00
CA SER A 44 16.53 14.58 -7.65
C SER A 44 15.21 13.92 -7.22
N THR A 45 14.45 13.31 -8.13
CA THR A 45 13.16 12.70 -7.78
C THR A 45 13.33 11.22 -7.47
N ILE A 46 13.35 10.90 -6.17
CA ILE A 46 13.32 9.53 -5.66
C ILE A 46 11.91 9.18 -5.21
N TRP A 47 11.45 8.01 -5.64
CA TRP A 47 10.23 7.35 -5.23
C TRP A 47 10.62 6.22 -4.27
N LYS A 48 10.25 6.34 -3.01
CA LYS A 48 10.50 5.32 -1.99
C LYS A 48 9.22 4.55 -1.74
N PHE A 49 9.18 3.30 -2.19
CA PHE A 49 8.05 2.39 -1.95
C PHE A 49 8.28 1.62 -0.65
N GLU A 50 7.35 1.77 0.28
CA GLU A 50 7.22 1.02 1.52
C GLU A 50 5.98 0.12 1.42
N LEU A 51 5.60 -0.54 2.52
CA LEU A 51 4.58 -1.60 2.50
C LEU A 51 3.18 -1.20 2.05
N ASP A 52 2.80 0.05 2.24
CA ASP A 52 1.48 0.56 1.83
C ASP A 52 1.58 2.00 1.28
N GLU A 53 2.76 2.59 1.35
CA GLU A 53 3.01 3.98 1.08
C GLU A 53 4.15 4.14 0.10
N VAL A 54 4.04 5.14 -0.76
CA VAL A 54 5.11 5.59 -1.63
C VAL A 54 5.36 7.07 -1.35
N LYS A 55 6.64 7.42 -1.22
CA LYS A 55 7.08 8.78 -0.91
C LYS A 55 7.85 9.36 -2.09
N TRP A 56 7.47 10.54 -2.56
CA TRP A 56 8.26 11.30 -3.53
C TRP A 56 8.02 12.80 -3.35
N LYS A 57 9.03 13.62 -3.70
CA LYS A 57 8.96 15.09 -3.62
C LYS A 57 8.42 15.66 -2.29
N GLY A 58 8.69 14.97 -1.18
CA GLY A 58 8.25 15.37 0.17
C GLY A 58 6.80 15.02 0.51
N PHE A 59 6.10 14.28 -0.33
CA PHE A 59 4.74 13.81 -0.08
C PHE A 59 4.72 12.30 0.16
N THR A 60 3.79 11.86 1.00
CA THR A 60 3.49 10.44 1.27
C THR A 60 2.13 10.12 0.67
N HIS A 61 2.05 9.02 -0.06
CA HIS A 61 0.85 8.57 -0.74
C HIS A 61 0.59 7.10 -0.46
N TRP A 62 -0.64 6.74 -0.11
CA TRP A 62 -1.05 5.34 -0.09
C TRP A 62 -1.04 4.76 -1.50
N TYR A 63 -0.59 3.52 -1.65
CA TYR A 63 -0.70 2.79 -2.90
C TYR A 63 -1.17 1.35 -2.72
N ARG A 64 -1.61 0.76 -3.82
CA ARG A 64 -1.86 -0.68 -3.94
C ARG A 64 -1.52 -1.14 -5.34
N VAL A 65 -1.22 -2.43 -5.48
CA VAL A 65 -1.00 -3.09 -6.77
C VAL A 65 -2.18 -4.02 -7.05
N SER A 66 -2.67 -4.01 -8.28
CA SER A 66 -3.77 -4.86 -8.74
C SER A 66 -3.48 -5.31 -10.17
N GLY A 67 -2.84 -6.48 -10.32
CA GLY A 67 -2.34 -6.94 -11.61
C GLY A 67 -1.32 -5.95 -12.16
N ASP A 68 -1.50 -5.52 -13.41
CA ASP A 68 -0.59 -4.58 -14.08
C ASP A 68 -0.91 -3.10 -13.77
N THR A 69 -1.68 -2.84 -12.71
CA THR A 69 -2.03 -1.47 -12.30
C THR A 69 -1.49 -1.17 -10.91
N LEU A 70 -0.67 -0.12 -10.84
CA LEU A 70 -0.27 0.55 -9.61
C LEU A 70 -1.23 1.72 -9.36
N ILE A 71 -1.89 1.73 -8.21
CA ILE A 71 -2.88 2.76 -7.86
C ILE A 71 -2.29 3.57 -6.72
N ILE A 72 -1.99 4.85 -6.96
CA ILE A 72 -1.41 5.74 -5.95
C ILE A 72 -2.35 6.90 -5.70
N SER A 73 -2.85 7.05 -4.46
CA SER A 73 -3.82 8.08 -4.09
C SER A 73 -5.03 8.17 -5.04
N GLY A 74 -5.50 7.03 -5.54
CA GLY A 74 -6.62 6.94 -6.49
C GLY A 74 -6.26 7.20 -7.96
N ILE A 75 -4.99 7.51 -8.26
CA ILE A 75 -4.50 7.65 -9.63
C ILE A 75 -3.97 6.31 -10.12
N ASN A 76 -4.44 5.86 -11.27
CA ASN A 76 -4.01 4.62 -11.89
C ASN A 76 -2.77 4.84 -12.76
N TYR A 77 -1.79 3.97 -12.56
CA TYR A 77 -0.57 3.85 -13.34
C TYR A 77 -0.50 2.43 -13.91
N LEU A 78 -0.44 2.31 -15.22
CA LEU A 78 -0.18 1.03 -15.87
C LEU A 78 1.30 0.69 -15.74
N ILE A 79 1.59 -0.51 -15.26
CA ILE A 79 2.92 -1.09 -15.19
C ILE A 79 3.21 -1.69 -16.56
N GLY A 80 4.17 -1.11 -17.28
CA GLY A 80 4.55 -1.58 -18.62
C GLY A 80 5.67 -2.61 -18.56
N ASN A 81 6.86 -2.15 -18.13
CA ASN A 81 8.03 -2.99 -17.89
C ASN A 81 8.32 -3.02 -16.38
N HIS A 82 8.60 -4.19 -15.83
CA HIS A 82 8.99 -4.36 -14.44
C HIS A 82 10.10 -5.40 -14.32
N SER A 83 11.25 -4.95 -13.83
CA SER A 83 12.41 -5.78 -13.51
C SER A 83 13.03 -5.32 -12.20
N GLU A 84 14.02 -6.04 -11.70
CA GLU A 84 14.76 -5.65 -10.47
C GLU A 84 15.44 -4.27 -10.58
N LYS A 85 15.68 -3.78 -11.81
CA LYS A 85 16.45 -2.55 -12.06
C LYS A 85 15.62 -1.41 -12.62
N GLU A 86 14.51 -1.71 -13.27
CA GLU A 86 13.72 -0.75 -14.02
C GLU A 86 12.22 -1.03 -13.86
N LEU A 87 11.48 0.04 -13.61
CA LEU A 87 10.03 0.07 -13.55
C LEU A 87 9.51 1.19 -14.45
N GLN A 88 8.71 0.82 -15.45
CA GLN A 88 8.05 1.77 -16.34
C GLN A 88 6.57 1.89 -15.98
N LEU A 89 6.14 3.12 -15.73
CA LEU A 89 4.75 3.45 -15.39
C LEU A 89 4.17 4.40 -16.42
N THR A 90 2.90 4.21 -16.79
CA THR A 90 2.15 5.16 -17.61
C THR A 90 0.88 5.59 -16.86
N ASN A 91 0.71 6.88 -16.60
CA ASN A 91 -0.52 7.37 -15.96
C ASN A 91 -1.69 7.46 -16.96
N CYS A 92 -2.90 7.72 -16.44
CA CYS A 92 -4.11 7.85 -17.26
C CYS A 92 -4.07 8.96 -18.33
N ASN A 93 -3.18 9.95 -18.19
CA ASN A 93 -2.98 11.02 -19.17
C ASN A 93 -1.92 10.67 -20.23
N GLY A 94 -1.41 9.45 -20.24
CA GLY A 94 -0.36 8.99 -21.16
C GLY A 94 1.05 9.44 -20.80
N LYS A 95 1.25 10.09 -19.64
CA LYS A 95 2.60 10.46 -19.18
C LYS A 95 3.33 9.21 -18.70
N GLN A 96 4.51 9.01 -19.26
CA GLN A 96 5.41 7.91 -18.91
C GLN A 96 6.39 8.33 -17.81
N TYR A 97 6.75 7.37 -16.97
CA TYR A 97 7.75 7.48 -15.93
C TYR A 97 8.64 6.25 -16.00
N THR A 98 9.93 6.45 -16.20
CA THR A 98 10.94 5.41 -16.07
C THR A 98 11.61 5.58 -14.72
N LEU A 99 11.51 4.55 -13.89
CA LEU A 99 12.05 4.51 -12.54
C LEU A 99 13.19 3.48 -12.50
N ILE A 100 14.38 3.91 -12.11
CA ILE A 100 15.60 3.11 -12.03
C ILE A 100 15.90 2.80 -10.56
N ARG A 101 16.15 1.53 -10.24
CA ARG A 101 16.45 1.09 -8.88
C ARG A 101 17.66 1.82 -8.30
N LYS A 102 17.55 2.27 -7.05
CA LYS A 102 18.66 2.73 -6.23
C LYS A 102 18.95 1.66 -5.19
N ASP A 103 20.07 0.98 -5.39
CA ASP A 103 20.65 0.04 -4.42
C ASP A 103 21.18 0.78 -3.19
#